data_AF-A0A661R2E0-F1
#
_entry.id   AF-A0A661R2E0-F1
#
_cell.length_a   1.000
_cell.length_b   1.000
_cell.length_c   1.000
_cell.angle_alpha   90.00
_cell.angle_beta   90.00
_cell.angle_gamma   90.00
#
_symmetry.space_group_name_H-M   'P 1'
#
loop_
_entity.id
_entity.type
_entity.pdbx_description
1 polymer ?
#
loop_
_entity_poly.entity_id
_entity_poly.type
_entity_poly.pdbx_seq_one_letter_code
_entity_poly.pdbx_strand_id
1 'polypeptide(L)'
;GGIGLENLSRINFEKGQKLAEEIESIDGFEKLFSGVHFNEFVVKCPIDPVKINQKLLKKNIQGGLVLGEQFPHLRSCMLFGVTELHSDEDIKRLVSALKEVA
;
A
#
# COMPACT_ATOMS: atom_id res chain seq x y z
N GLY A 1 -6.14 -10.92 25.12
CA GLY A 1 -4.93 -11.33 25.86
C GLY A 1 -3.74 -11.43 24.92
N GLY A 2 -2.53 -11.67 25.43
CA GLY A 2 -1.27 -11.60 24.65
C GLY A 2 -1.22 -12.47 23.38
N ILE A 3 -1.66 -13.73 23.48
CA ILE A 3 -1.70 -14.66 22.32
C ILE A 3 -2.56 -14.13 21.17
N GLY A 4 -3.68 -13.47 21.49
CA GLY A 4 -4.55 -12.87 20.47
C GLY A 4 -3.86 -11.71 19.74
N LEU A 5 -3.12 -10.88 20.48
CA LEU A 5 -2.37 -9.77 19.91
C LEU A 5 -1.20 -10.25 19.05
N GLU A 6 -0.52 -11.32 19.47
CA GLU A 6 0.55 -11.95 18.70
C GLU A 6 0.04 -12.50 17.36
N ASN A 7 -1.07 -13.25 17.39
CA ASN A 7 -1.68 -13.77 16.16
C ASN A 7 -2.13 -12.64 15.21
N LEU A 8 -2.74 -11.58 15.76
CA LEU A 8 -3.15 -10.41 14.99
C LEU A 8 -1.95 -9.72 14.33
N SER A 9 -0.87 -9.56 15.11
CA SER A 9 0.36 -8.93 14.63
C SER A 9 0.99 -9.72 13.49
N ARG A 10 0.98 -11.05 13.58
CA ARG A 10 1.46 -11.93 12.50
C ARG A 10 0.62 -11.77 11.22
N ILE A 11 -0.71 -11.74 11.34
CA ILE A 11 -1.60 -11.54 10.18
C ILE A 11 -1.32 -10.20 9.51
N ASN A 12 -1.16 -9.13 10.29
CA ASN A 12 -0.90 -7.79 9.76
C ASN A 12 0.49 -7.70 9.11
N PHE A 13 1.49 -8.33 9.70
CA PHE A 13 2.83 -8.48 9.13
C PHE A 13 2.78 -9.20 7.78
N GLU A 14 2.19 -10.40 7.73
CA GLU A 14 2.12 -11.22 6.51
C GLU A 14 1.37 -10.49 5.38
N LYS A 15 0.26 -9.83 5.69
CA LYS A 15 -0.47 -9.00 4.72
C LYS A 15 0.36 -7.80 4.25
N GLY A 16 1.10 -7.15 5.15
CA GLY A 16 1.99 -6.04 4.82
C GLY A 16 3.11 -6.43 3.87
N GLN A 17 3.70 -7.61 4.06
CA GLN A 17 4.70 -8.14 3.15
C GLN A 17 4.08 -8.46 1.78
N LYS A 18 2.98 -9.23 1.77
CA LYS A 18 2.29 -9.65 0.54
C LYS A 18 1.82 -8.47 -0.31
N LEU A 19 1.15 -7.47 0.30
CA LEU A 19 0.65 -6.32 -0.44
C LEU A 19 1.80 -5.49 -1.04
N ALA A 20 2.93 -5.37 -0.34
CA ALA A 20 4.09 -4.65 -0.85
C ALA A 20 4.68 -5.33 -2.10
N GLU A 21 4.79 -6.67 -2.08
CA GLU A 21 5.24 -7.45 -3.23
C GLU A 21 4.26 -7.37 -4.40
N GLU A 22 2.95 -7.45 -4.14
CA GLU A 22 1.93 -7.35 -5.20
C GLU A 22 1.93 -5.96 -5.87
N ILE A 23 2.10 -4.88 -5.10
CA ILE A 23 2.20 -3.52 -5.65
C ILE A 23 3.51 -3.33 -6.43
N GLU A 24 4.64 -3.80 -5.91
CA GLU A 24 5.95 -3.74 -6.60
C GLU A 24 5.96 -4.53 -7.91
N SER A 25 5.12 -5.57 -8.05
CA SER A 25 4.96 -6.30 -9.30
C SER A 25 4.24 -5.52 -10.42
N ILE A 26 3.68 -4.35 -10.11
CA ILE A 26 3.05 -3.46 -11.08
C ILE A 26 4.12 -2.57 -11.71
N ASP A 27 4.14 -2.53 -13.05
CA ASP A 27 5.13 -1.74 -13.78
C ASP A 27 5.17 -0.27 -13.32
N GLY A 28 6.39 0.21 -13.03
CA GLY A 28 6.65 1.56 -12.57
C GLY A 28 6.39 1.85 -11.08
N PHE A 29 5.87 0.90 -10.29
CA PHE A 29 5.91 1.00 -8.83
C PHE A 29 7.21 0.41 -8.28
N GLU A 30 7.77 1.06 -7.27
CA GLU A 30 9.02 0.63 -6.63
C GLU A 30 8.87 0.70 -5.11
N LYS A 31 9.28 -0.32 -4.35
CA LYS A 31 9.42 -0.18 -2.89
C LYS A 31 10.55 0.80 -2.59
N LEU A 32 10.28 1.82 -1.79
CA LEU A 32 11.27 2.85 -1.52
C LEU A 32 12.40 2.36 -0.61
N PHE A 33 12.08 1.48 0.33
CA PHE A 33 13.03 0.97 1.32
C PHE A 33 13.27 -0.52 1.12
N SER A 34 14.54 -0.92 1.09
CA SER A 34 14.96 -2.32 1.08
C SER A 34 15.08 -2.82 2.52
N GLY A 35 14.06 -3.51 3.03
CA GLY A 35 14.08 -4.08 4.38
C GLY A 35 12.75 -4.70 4.76
N VAL A 36 12.76 -5.47 5.84
CA VAL A 36 11.53 -6.03 6.42
C VAL A 36 10.79 -4.90 7.15
N HIS A 37 9.52 -4.71 6.78
CA HIS A 37 8.59 -3.79 7.42
C HIS A 37 7.47 -4.54 8.14
N PHE A 38 6.64 -3.84 8.89
CA PHE A 38 5.48 -4.45 9.54
C PHE A 38 4.30 -4.49 8.56
N ASN A 39 3.20 -3.80 8.89
CA ASN A 39 1.99 -3.76 8.08
C ASN A 39 1.84 -2.47 7.25
N GLU A 40 2.85 -1.60 7.29
CA GLU A 40 2.93 -0.36 6.53
C GLU A 40 4.23 -0.28 5.75
N PHE A 41 4.17 0.28 4.53
CA PHE A 41 5.32 0.42 3.65
C PHE A 41 5.15 1.56 2.65
N VAL A 42 6.27 2.10 2.19
CA VAL A 42 6.31 3.21 1.24
C VAL A 42 6.64 2.69 -0.16
N VAL A 43 5.83 3.09 -1.12
CA VAL A 43 6.09 2.86 -2.55
C VAL A 43 6.26 4.19 -3.27
N LYS A 44 7.19 4.22 -4.22
CA LYS A 44 7.29 5.25 -5.23
C LYS A 44 6.32 4.89 -6.36
N CYS A 45 5.53 5.87 -6.77
CA CYS A 45 4.51 5.72 -7.80
C CYS A 45 5.04 6.14 -9.18
N PRO A 46 4.54 5.52 -10.27
CA PRO A 46 4.95 5.85 -11.64
C PRO A 46 4.46 7.24 -12.09
N ILE A 47 3.35 7.69 -11.53
CA ILE A 47 2.76 9.01 -11.75
C ILE A 47 2.42 9.68 -10.42
N ASP A 48 1.93 10.90 -10.48
CA ASP A 48 1.51 11.70 -9.31
C ASP A 48 0.59 10.90 -8.35
N PRO A 49 1.02 10.62 -7.11
CA PRO A 49 0.24 9.89 -6.10
C PRO A 49 -1.15 10.49 -5.85
N VAL A 50 -1.29 11.82 -5.95
CA VAL A 50 -2.59 12.50 -5.77
C VAL A 50 -3.56 12.10 -6.88
N LYS A 51 -3.08 12.00 -8.13
CA LYS A 51 -3.90 11.57 -9.27
C LYS A 51 -4.29 10.09 -9.15
N ILE A 52 -3.38 9.24 -8.69
CA ILE A 52 -3.68 7.83 -8.41
C ILE A 52 -4.82 7.75 -7.40
N ASN A 53 -4.71 8.42 -6.25
CA ASN A 53 -5.76 8.42 -5.23
C ASN A 53 -7.10 8.95 -5.75
N GLN A 54 -7.10 10.04 -6.54
CA GLN A 54 -8.33 10.55 -7.15
C GLN A 54 -9.01 9.53 -8.08
N LYS A 55 -8.24 8.76 -8.85
CA LYS A 55 -8.77 7.70 -9.72
C LYS A 55 -9.24 6.49 -8.92
N LEU A 56 -8.53 6.09 -7.86
CA LEU A 56 -8.95 5.02 -6.95
C LEU A 56 -10.25 5.36 -6.22
N LEU A 57 -10.42 6.61 -5.77
CA LEU A 57 -11.64 7.07 -5.11
C LEU A 57 -12.87 6.94 -6.02
N LYS A 58 -12.74 7.20 -7.33
CA LYS A 58 -13.83 6.95 -8.31
C LYS A 58 -14.23 5.47 -8.42
N LYS A 59 -13.37 4.55 -7.98
CA LYS A 59 -13.62 3.11 -7.89
C LYS A 59 -14.04 2.66 -6.48
N ASN A 60 -14.33 3.61 -5.59
CA ASN A 60 -14.61 3.40 -4.16
C ASN A 60 -13.45 2.72 -3.41
N ILE A 61 -12.21 3.09 -3.74
CA ILE A 61 -11.01 2.58 -3.08
C ILE A 61 -10.24 3.78 -2.51
N GLN A 62 -9.97 3.75 -1.21
CA GLN A 62 -9.03 4.68 -0.59
C GLN A 62 -7.62 4.09 -0.73
N GLY A 63 -6.74 4.79 -1.46
CA GLY A 63 -5.34 4.41 -1.57
C GLY A 63 -4.53 4.81 -0.33
N GLY A 64 -3.20 4.75 -0.45
CA GLY A 64 -2.30 5.13 0.63
C GLY A 64 -2.19 6.65 0.86
N LEU A 65 -1.49 7.01 1.91
CA LEU A 65 -1.20 8.40 2.28
C LEU A 65 -0.14 8.99 1.35
N VAL A 66 -0.44 10.12 0.70
CA VAL A 66 0.53 10.84 -0.12
C VAL A 66 1.53 11.56 0.79
N LEU A 67 2.83 11.30 0.59
CA LEU A 67 3.88 11.81 1.49
C LEU A 67 4.43 13.18 1.09
N GLY A 68 4.22 13.60 -0.16
CA GLY A 68 4.87 14.77 -0.74
C GLY A 68 4.59 16.11 -0.05
N GLU A 69 3.43 16.27 0.59
CA GLU A 69 3.07 17.50 1.30
C GLU A 69 3.90 17.70 2.57
N GLN A 70 4.11 16.62 3.32
CA GLN A 70 4.86 16.64 4.59
C GLN A 70 6.36 16.44 4.36
N PHE A 71 6.72 15.69 3.32
CA PHE A 71 8.08 15.28 3.01
C PHE A 71 8.37 15.54 1.52
N PRO A 72 8.91 16.72 1.15
CA PRO A 72 9.13 17.08 -0.25
C PRO A 72 10.04 16.11 -1.02
N HIS A 73 10.98 15.45 -0.34
CA HIS A 73 11.85 14.42 -0.93
C HIS A 73 11.10 13.11 -1.28
N LEU A 74 9.88 12.94 -0.78
CA LEU A 74 8.97 11.82 -1.04
C LEU A 74 7.78 12.23 -1.92
N ARG A 75 7.94 13.26 -2.76
CA ARG A 75 6.86 13.82 -3.59
C ARG A 75 6.13 12.79 -4.47
N SER A 76 6.85 11.80 -4.98
CA SER A 76 6.28 10.75 -5.82
C SER A 76 5.94 9.48 -5.03
N CYS A 77 5.85 9.54 -3.70
CA CYS A 77 5.66 8.36 -2.86
C CYS A 77 4.31 8.36 -2.13
N MET A 78 3.85 7.15 -1.83
CA MET A 78 2.65 6.87 -1.08
C MET A 78 2.95 5.83 0.01
N LEU A 79 2.46 6.06 1.23
CA LEU A 79 2.50 5.11 2.34
C LEU A 79 1.22 4.28 2.35
N PHE A 80 1.36 2.97 2.18
CA PHE A 80 0.25 2.03 2.31
C PHE A 80 0.26 1.39 3.69
N GLY A 81 -0.93 1.08 4.19
CA GLY A 81 -1.14 0.30 5.41
C GLY A 81 -2.23 -0.73 5.19
N VAL A 82 -2.04 -1.92 5.77
CA VAL A 82 -3.00 -3.03 5.71
C VAL A 82 -3.20 -3.62 7.10
N THR A 83 -4.38 -4.17 7.35
CA THR A 83 -4.76 -4.74 8.65
C THR A 83 -5.51 -6.05 8.45
N GLU A 84 -5.82 -6.73 9.54
CA GLU A 84 -6.53 -8.00 9.56
C GLU A 84 -7.92 -7.90 8.93
N LEU A 85 -8.52 -6.71 8.93
CA LEU A 85 -9.85 -6.43 8.38
C LEU A 85 -9.87 -6.43 6.85
N HIS A 86 -8.73 -6.22 6.20
CA HIS A 86 -8.63 -6.22 4.75
C HIS A 86 -8.57 -7.67 4.25
N SER A 87 -9.57 -8.09 3.48
CA SER A 87 -9.59 -9.43 2.89
C SER A 87 -8.60 -9.56 1.73
N ASP A 88 -8.32 -10.80 1.31
CA ASP A 88 -7.55 -11.04 0.08
C ASP A 88 -8.25 -10.45 -1.15
N GLU A 89 -9.58 -10.34 -1.14
CA GLU A 89 -10.34 -9.73 -2.24
C GLU A 89 -10.15 -8.20 -2.26
N ASP A 90 -10.08 -7.56 -1.09
CA ASP A 90 -9.78 -6.12 -1.00
C ASP A 90 -8.38 -5.82 -1.54
N ILE A 91 -7.40 -6.66 -1.19
CA ILE A 91 -6.03 -6.58 -1.71
C ILE A 91 -6.01 -6.73 -3.23
N LYS A 92 -6.64 -7.78 -3.77
CA LYS A 92 -6.73 -8.00 -5.23
C LYS A 92 -7.42 -6.84 -5.94
N ARG A 93 -8.51 -6.32 -5.37
CA ARG A 93 -9.25 -5.18 -5.91
C ARG A 93 -8.38 -3.93 -5.97
N LEU A 94 -7.62 -3.64 -4.91
CA LEU A 94 -6.67 -2.53 -4.88
C LEU A 94 -5.60 -2.71 -5.96
N VAL A 95 -4.95 -3.86 -6.02
CA VAL A 95 -3.86 -4.16 -6.96
C VAL A 95 -4.34 -4.09 -8.41
N SER A 96 -5.52 -4.63 -8.71
CA SER A 96 -6.14 -4.51 -10.04
C SER A 96 -6.44 -3.04 -10.37
N ALA A 97 -7.01 -2.29 -9.42
CA ALA A 97 -7.31 -0.89 -9.65
C ALA A 97 -6.03 -0.05 -9.86
N LEU A 98 -4.95 -0.33 -9.13
CA LEU A 98 -3.64 0.31 -9.32
C LEU A 98 -3.11 0.09 -10.74
N LYS A 99 -3.18 -1.14 -11.28
CA LYS A 99 -2.79 -1.46 -12.66
C LYS A 99 -3.56 -0.67 -13.71
N GLU A 100 -4.81 -0.30 -13.44
CA GLU A 100 -5.66 0.44 -14.38
C GLU A 100 -5.47 1.96 -14.31
N VAL A 101 -5.05 2.49 -13.16
CA VAL A 101 -5.07 3.94 -12.89
C VAL A 101 -3.70 4.59 -12.87
N ALA A 102 -2.65 3.80 -12.64
CA ALA A 102 -1.27 4.24 -12.59
C ALA A 102 -0.69 4.52 -13.98
#